data_AF-A0A926LDP5-F1
#
_entry.id   AF-A0A926LDP5-F1
#
_cell.length_a   1.000
_cell.length_b   1.000
_cell.length_c   1.000
_cell.angle_alpha   90.00
_cell.angle_beta   90.00
_cell.angle_gamma   90.00
#
_symmetry.space_group_name_H-M   'P 1'
#
loop_
_entity.id
_entity.type
_entity.pdbx_description
1 polymer ?
#
loop_
_entity_poly.entity_id
_entity_poly.type
_entity_poly.pdbx_seq_one_letter_code
_entity_poly.pdbx_strand_id
1 'polypeptide(L)' 'AVYVSYDKGQSWKKVTVTNGKIKVKNPAKGKSISFRAKITDKKNNKSTISIYNAYYGK' A
#
# COMPACT_ATOMS: atom_id res chain seq x y z
N ALA A 1 8.24 -0.80 -5.95
CA ALA A 1 7.18 -1.80 -5.70
C ALA A 1 6.15 -1.24 -4.75
N VAL A 2 4.87 -1.58 -4.93
CA VAL A 2 3.75 -1.10 -4.10
C VAL A 2 3.10 -2.28 -3.38
N TYR A 3 2.63 -2.03 -2.16
CA TYR A 3 2.05 -3.01 -1.26
C TYR A 3 0.82 -2.45 -0.57
N VAL A 4 -0.08 -3.35 -0.19
CA VAL A 4 -1.26 -3.07 0.63
C VAL A 4 -1.23 -3.93 1.89
N SER A 5 -1.85 -3.43 2.95
CA SER A 5 -2.05 -4.16 4.20
C SER A 5 -3.48 -3.93 4.68
N TYR A 6 -4.13 -5.00 5.16
CA TYR A 6 -5.47 -4.95 5.75
C TYR A 6 -5.45 -5.24 7.26
N ASP A 7 -4.25 -5.31 7.84
CA ASP A 7 -3.99 -5.64 9.25
C ASP A 7 -3.15 -4.57 9.94
N LYS A 8 -3.36 -3.30 9.53
CA LYS A 8 -2.67 -2.12 10.08
C LYS A 8 -1.14 -2.12 9.86
N GLY A 9 -0.68 -2.77 8.80
CA GLY A 9 0.73 -2.79 8.39
C GLY A 9 1.57 -3.88 9.03
N GLN A 10 0.95 -4.88 9.66
CA GLN A 10 1.65 -6.05 10.19
C GLN A 10 2.13 -6.95 9.06
N SER A 11 1.28 -7.22 8.06
CA SER A 11 1.64 -7.95 6.83
C SER A 11 1.41 -7.10 5.58
N TRP A 12 2.22 -7.33 4.55
CA TRP A 12 2.21 -6.54 3.32
C TRP A 12 2.09 -7.44 2.10
N LYS A 13 1.03 -7.25 1.33
CA LYS A 13 0.82 -7.94 0.06
C LYS A 13 1.25 -7.05 -1.10
N LYS A 14 2.18 -7.53 -1.93
CA LYS A 14 2.61 -6.81 -3.14
C LYS A 14 1.45 -6.73 -4.12
N VAL A 15 1.29 -5.58 -4.77
CA VAL A 15 0.28 -5.35 -5.81
C VAL A 15 0.95 -4.90 -7.11
N THR A 16 0.32 -5.24 -8.22
CA THR A 16 0.72 -4.78 -9.54
C THR A 16 0.22 -3.36 -9.75
N VAL A 17 1.12 -2.48 -10.19
CA VAL A 17 0.78 -1.13 -10.64
C VAL A 17 0.57 -1.18 -12.14
N THR A 18 -0.59 -0.74 -12.60
CA THR A 18 -0.93 -0.65 -14.02
C THR A 18 -1.34 0.79 -14.30
N ASN A 19 -0.65 1.45 -15.22
CA ASN A 19 -0.90 2.86 -15.59
C ASN A 19 -0.97 3.80 -14.37
N GLY A 20 -0.02 3.65 -13.44
CA GLY A 20 0.07 4.49 -12.23
C GLY A 20 -1.00 4.20 -11.17
N LYS A 21 -1.83 3.16 -11.34
CA LYS A 21 -2.93 2.81 -10.43
C LYS A 21 -2.77 1.39 -9.89
N ILE A 22 -3.42 1.13 -8.76
CA ILE A 22 -3.57 -0.21 -8.18
C ILE A 22 -5.06 -0.50 -7.99
N LYS A 23 -5.44 -1.78 -8.06
CA LYS A 23 -6.77 -2.23 -7.65
C LYS A 23 -6.69 -2.82 -6.26
N VAL A 24 -7.63 -2.44 -5.41
CA VAL A 24 -7.73 -2.93 -4.03
C VAL A 24 -9.16 -3.35 -3.72
N LYS A 25 -9.31 -4.25 -2.75
CA LYS A 25 -10.62 -4.57 -2.20
C LYS A 25 -10.95 -3.51 -1.16
N ASN A 26 -12.14 -2.93 -1.21
CA ASN A 26 -12.55 -2.01 -0.17
C ASN A 26 -12.60 -2.73 1.19
N PRO A 27 -11.95 -2.21 2.25
CA PRO A 27 -12.11 -2.78 3.58
C PRO A 27 -13.58 -2.76 4.01
N ALA A 28 -13.97 -3.71 4.87
CA ALA A 28 -15.29 -3.70 5.49
C ALA A 28 -15.46 -2.51 6.43
N LYS A 29 -16.70 -2.17 6.80
CA LYS A 29 -16.99 -1.12 7.78
C LYS A 29 -16.16 -1.29 9.06
N GLY A 30 -15.52 -0.22 9.50
CA GLY A 30 -14.65 -0.22 10.69
C GLY A 30 -13.27 -0.88 10.50
N LYS A 31 -12.99 -1.47 9.32
CA LYS A 31 -11.65 -1.93 8.92
C LYS A 31 -10.99 -0.89 8.03
N SER A 32 -9.66 -0.89 8.03
CA SER A 32 -8.84 0.03 7.24
C SER A 32 -7.96 -0.71 6.24
N ILE A 33 -7.42 0.05 5.29
CA ILE A 33 -6.33 -0.38 4.43
C ILE A 33 -5.14 0.57 4.61
N SER A 34 -3.93 0.02 4.61
CA SER A 34 -2.66 0.75 4.64
C SER A 34 -1.90 0.53 3.33
N PHE A 35 -1.08 1.50 2.95
CA PHE A 35 -0.27 1.47 1.73
C PHE A 35 1.22 1.55 2.05
N ARG A 36 2.03 0.87 1.25
CA ARG A 36 3.49 1.00 1.32
C ARG A 36 4.09 1.02 -0.08
N ALA A 37 5.06 1.89 -0.28
CA ALA A 37 5.87 1.94 -1.49
C ALA A 37 7.34 1.78 -1.13
N LYS A 38 8.02 0.88 -1.84
CA LYS A 38 9.48 0.80 -1.88
C LYS A 38 9.94 1.37 -3.21
N ILE A 39 10.72 2.44 -3.17
CA ILE A 39 11.15 3.22 -4.33
C ILE A 39 12.66 3.05 -4.47
N THR A 40 13.11 2.84 -5.70
CA THR A 40 14.53 2.84 -6.06
C THR A 40 14.67 3.63 -7.35
N ASP A 41 15.53 4.65 -7.34
CA ASP A 41 15.79 5.44 -8.54
C ASP A 41 16.89 4.82 -9.42
N LYS A 42 17.18 5.43 -10.57
CA LYS A 42 18.20 4.95 -11.51
C LYS A 42 19.63 5.00 -10.96
N LYS A 43 19.86 5.75 -9.88
CA LYS A 43 21.14 5.86 -9.18
C LYS A 43 21.19 4.98 -7.92
N ASN A 44 20.23 4.06 -7.75
CA ASN A 44 20.12 3.13 -6.63
C ASN A 44 19.83 3.80 -5.27
N ASN A 45 19.34 5.04 -5.24
CA ASN A 45 18.82 5.63 -3.99
C ASN A 45 17.53 4.92 -3.59
N LYS A 46 17.36 4.63 -2.30
CA LYS A 46 16.24 3.85 -1.78
C LYS A 46 15.39 4.66 -0.82
N SER A 47 14.08 4.56 -0.96
CA SER A 47 13.13 5.14 -0.02
C SER A 47 11.97 4.19 0.23
N THR A 48 11.47 4.18 1.47
CA THR A 48 10.26 3.44 1.83
C THR A 48 9.27 4.40 2.46
N ILE A 49 8.07 4.45 1.89
CA ILE A 49 6.96 5.26 2.40
C ILE A 49 5.87 4.28 2.86
N SER A 50 5.34 4.48 4.07
CA SER A 50 4.19 3.73 4.57
C SER A 50 3.12 4.71 5.05
N ILE A 51 1.89 4.51 4.59
CA ILE A 51 0.70 5.25 5.00
C ILE A 51 -0.20 4.26 5.74
N TYR A 52 -0.38 4.47 7.04
CA TYR A 52 -1.18 3.58 7.89
C TYR A 52 -2.62 4.05 7.96
N ASN A 53 -3.56 3.10 7.92
CA ASN A 53 -5.00 3.37 7.96
C ASN A 53 -5.43 4.47 6.96
N ALA A 54 -4.90 4.39 5.74
CA ALA A 54 -5.07 5.40 4.71
C ALA A 54 -6.54 5.77 4.49
N TYR A 55 -7.43 4.78 4.60
CA TYR A 55 -8.86 5.03 4.78
C TYR A 55 -9.56 3.82 5.42
N TYR A 56 -10.79 4.05 5.90
CA TYR A 56 -11.68 3.04 6.47
C TYR A 56 -12.83 2.69 5.53
N GLY A 57 -13.30 1.44 5.60
CA GLY A 57 -14.51 1.01 4.94
C GLY A 57 -15.74 1.71 5.52
N LYS A 58 -16.68 2.07 4.66
CA LYS A 58 -18.00 2.60 5.04
C LYS A 58 -19.01 1.46 5.12
#